data_AF-A0A7X9NMB1-F1
#
_entry.id   AF-A0A7X9NMB1-F1
#
_cell.length_a   1.000
_cell.length_b   1.000
_cell.length_c   1.000
_cell.angle_alpha   90.00
_cell.angle_beta   90.00
_cell.angle_gamma   90.00
#
_symmetry.space_group_name_H-M   'P 1'
#
loop_
_entity.id
_entity.type
_entity.pdbx_description
1 polymer ?
#
loop_
_entity_poly.entity_id
_entity_poly.type
_entity_poly.pdbx_seq_one_letter_code
_entity_poly.pdbx_strand_id
1 'polypeptide(L)'
;MLISILNLAFTFLISIYLCIFLSTGLLVLTLTLRAKKMVQKMPTPQKKVQRKMFMTQMLYFFILLMIVACINTLFIWQGNFYFGIGLIAFGIFHILFKFVTKKEQLKKIL
;
A
#
# COMPACT_ATOMS: atom_id res chain seq x y z
N MET A 1 -10.44 4.74 27.91
CA MET A 1 -10.39 5.76 26.82
C MET A 1 -9.03 5.77 26.13
N LEU A 2 -7.94 6.08 26.85
CA LEU A 2 -6.58 6.19 26.27
C LEU A 2 -6.10 4.87 25.62
N ILE A 3 -6.32 3.74 26.31
CA ILE A 3 -6.00 2.38 25.79
C ILE A 3 -6.76 2.07 24.50
N SER A 4 -8.03 2.49 24.40
CA SER A 4 -8.87 2.25 23.22
C SER A 4 -8.42 3.08 22.02
N ILE A 5 -8.05 4.34 22.24
CA ILE A 5 -7.48 5.21 21.19
C ILE A 5 -6.14 4.67 20.72
N LEU A 6 -5.30 4.21 21.66
CA LEU A 6 -4.01 3.60 21.35
C LEU A 6 -4.19 2.32 20.52
N ASN A 7 -5.12 1.45 20.90
CA ASN A 7 -5.43 0.24 20.14
C ASN A 7 -5.92 0.54 18.72
N LEU A 8 -6.76 1.57 18.56
CA LEU A 8 -7.21 2.03 17.24
C LEU A 8 -6.03 2.50 16.38
N ALA A 9 -5.16 3.33 16.95
CA ALA A 9 -3.97 3.83 16.26
C ALA A 9 -3.01 2.69 15.85
N PHE A 10 -2.77 1.73 16.73
CA PHE A 10 -1.99 0.54 16.40
C PHE A 10 -2.64 -0.30 15.30
N THR A 11 -3.96 -0.52 15.36
CA THR A 11 -4.70 -1.24 14.32
C THR A 11 -4.54 -0.56 12.97
N PHE A 12 -4.58 0.78 12.93
CA PHE A 12 -4.37 1.57 11.72
C PHE A 12 -2.97 1.39 11.15
N LEU A 13 -1.95 1.53 12.00
CA LEU A 13 -0.55 1.35 11.61
C LEU A 13 -0.30 -0.05 11.08
N ILE A 14 -0.65 -1.08 11.85
CA ILE A 14 -0.44 -2.49 11.50
C ILE A 14 -1.11 -2.80 10.16
N SER A 15 -2.36 -2.37 9.98
CA SER A 15 -3.12 -2.60 8.74
C SER A 15 -2.44 -1.97 7.52
N ILE A 16 -1.95 -0.73 7.63
CA ILE A 16 -1.26 -0.06 6.53
C ILE A 16 0.06 -0.74 6.21
N TYR A 17 0.88 -1.06 7.21
CA TYR A 17 2.15 -1.74 7.01
C TYR A 17 1.97 -3.14 6.42
N LEU A 18 0.94 -3.87 6.87
CA LEU A 18 0.57 -5.17 6.31
C LEU A 18 0.17 -5.05 4.84
N CYS A 19 -0.63 -4.04 4.47
CA CYS A 19 -1.01 -3.77 3.08
C CYS A 19 0.20 -3.41 2.22
N ILE A 20 1.15 -2.62 2.74
CA ILE A 20 2.40 -2.30 2.02
C ILE A 20 3.20 -3.58 1.77
N PHE A 21 3.42 -4.39 2.81
CA PHE A 21 4.19 -5.62 2.72
C PHE A 21 3.56 -6.61 1.72
N LEU A 22 2.25 -6.85 1.83
CA LEU A 22 1.51 -7.73 0.93
C LEU A 22 1.52 -7.21 -0.51
N SER A 23 1.30 -5.91 -0.73
CA SER A 23 1.34 -5.30 -2.06
C SER A 23 2.72 -5.47 -2.72
N THR A 24 3.79 -5.23 -1.96
CA THR A 24 5.16 -5.46 -2.46
C THR A 24 5.41 -6.95 -2.74
N GLY A 25 4.97 -7.85 -1.86
CA GLY A 25 5.06 -9.29 -2.08
C GLY A 25 4.33 -9.76 -3.34
N LEU A 26 3.10 -9.29 -3.56
CA LEU A 26 2.30 -9.54 -4.77
C LEU A 26 2.99 -9.03 -6.04
N LEU A 27 3.60 -7.85 -5.97
CA LEU A 27 4.37 -7.30 -7.09
C LEU A 27 5.58 -8.19 -7.41
N VAL A 28 6.37 -8.56 -6.40
CA VAL A 28 7.53 -9.45 -6.57
C VAL A 28 7.11 -10.80 -7.15
N LEU A 29 6.07 -11.42 -6.60
CA LEU A 29 5.53 -12.68 -7.11
C LEU A 29 5.10 -12.57 -8.58
N THR A 30 4.40 -11.49 -8.92
CA THR A 30 3.97 -11.23 -10.31
C THR A 30 5.16 -11.06 -11.25
N LEU A 31 6.23 -10.42 -10.79
CA LEU A 31 7.47 -10.29 -11.56
C LEU A 31 8.19 -11.63 -11.71
N THR A 32 8.30 -12.43 -10.65
CA THR A 32 8.93 -13.76 -10.70
C THR A 32 8.17 -14.70 -11.62
N LEU A 33 6.83 -14.69 -11.57
CA LEU A 33 5.98 -15.48 -12.46
C LEU A 33 6.09 -15.01 -13.91
N ARG A 34 6.16 -13.68 -14.15
CA ARG A 34 6.40 -13.15 -15.50
C ARG A 34 7.80 -13.44 -15.99
N ALA A 35 8.82 -13.36 -15.15
CA ALA A 35 10.20 -13.69 -15.50
C ALA A 35 10.33 -15.17 -15.88
N LYS A 36 9.69 -16.08 -15.12
CA LYS A 36 9.60 -17.50 -15.48
C LYS A 36 8.89 -17.73 -16.83
N LYS A 37 7.90 -16.89 -17.19
CA LYS A 37 7.19 -16.95 -18.48
C LYS A 37 7.89 -16.19 -19.63
N MET A 38 8.77 -15.24 -19.34
CA MET A 38 9.37 -14.30 -20.31
C MET A 38 10.88 -14.51 -20.48
N VAL A 39 11.32 -15.75 -20.56
CA VAL A 39 12.70 -16.10 -20.98
C VAL A 39 13.01 -15.64 -22.43
N GLN A 40 12.12 -14.90 -23.11
CA GLN A 40 12.21 -14.73 -24.56
C GLN A 40 11.90 -13.36 -25.19
N LYS A 41 11.89 -12.22 -24.48
CA LYS A 41 11.73 -10.91 -25.19
C LYS A 41 12.62 -9.76 -24.68
N MET A 42 13.18 -9.05 -25.66
CA MET A 42 14.13 -7.91 -25.67
C MET A 42 13.94 -6.83 -24.60
N PRO A 43 15.00 -6.06 -24.28
CA PRO A 43 14.99 -5.05 -23.21
C PRO A 43 14.01 -3.91 -23.53
N THR A 44 12.99 -3.77 -22.70
CA THR A 44 12.08 -2.62 -22.73
C THR A 44 12.70 -1.43 -21.98
N PRO A 45 12.39 -0.17 -22.36
CA PRO A 45 12.97 1.01 -21.74
C PRO A 45 12.64 1.07 -20.24
N GLN A 46 13.67 1.03 -19.39
CA GLN A 46 13.59 0.88 -17.93
C GLN A 46 12.66 1.90 -17.26
N LYS A 47 12.64 3.16 -17.74
CA LYS A 47 11.81 4.23 -17.18
C LYS A 47 10.30 3.98 -17.32
N LYS A 48 9.85 3.42 -18.44
CA LYS A 48 8.42 3.09 -18.66
C LYS A 48 8.00 1.88 -17.83
N VAL A 49 8.88 0.91 -17.66
CA VAL A 49 8.65 -0.30 -16.86
C VAL A 49 8.53 0.05 -15.37
N GLN A 50 9.43 0.88 -14.84
CA GLN A 50 9.38 1.34 -13.45
C GLN A 50 8.09 2.10 -13.12
N ARG A 51 7.65 3.03 -13.98
CA ARG A 51 6.39 3.76 -13.78
C ARG A 51 5.19 2.82 -13.78
N LYS A 52 5.15 1.84 -14.69
CA LYS A 52 4.07 0.85 -14.76
C LYS A 52 4.04 -0.04 -13.52
N MET A 53 5.20 -0.50 -13.06
CA MET A 53 5.31 -1.31 -11.84
C MET A 53 4.85 -0.55 -10.59
N PHE A 54 5.23 0.72 -10.47
CA PHE A 54 4.78 1.58 -9.38
C PHE A 54 3.26 1.76 -9.38
N MET A 55 2.66 2.02 -10.55
CA MET A 55 1.20 2.13 -10.68
C MET A 55 0.49 0.82 -10.31
N THR A 56 1.05 -0.33 -10.72
CA THR A 56 0.51 -1.64 -10.34
C THR A 56 0.60 -1.90 -8.84
N GLN A 57 1.73 -1.56 -8.20
CA GLN A 57 1.89 -1.68 -6.74
C GLN A 57 0.91 -0.78 -5.98
N MET A 58 0.72 0.45 -6.45
CA MET A 58 -0.27 1.37 -5.89
C MET A 58 -1.68 0.78 -5.96
N LEU A 59 -2.06 0.23 -7.12
CA LEU A 59 -3.36 -0.43 -7.29
C LEU A 59 -3.53 -1.61 -6.33
N TYR A 60 -2.54 -2.49 -6.21
CA TYR A 60 -2.58 -3.61 -5.28
C TYR A 60 -2.69 -3.15 -3.83
N PHE A 61 -1.98 -2.09 -3.46
CA PHE A 61 -2.11 -1.50 -2.13
C PHE A 61 -3.53 -1.01 -1.87
N PHE A 62 -4.15 -0.30 -2.81
CA PHE A 62 -5.51 0.21 -2.67
C PHE A 62 -6.56 -0.89 -2.53
N ILE A 63 -6.43 -1.95 -3.34
CA ILE A 63 -7.32 -3.11 -3.27
C ILE A 63 -7.18 -3.80 -1.90
N LEU A 64 -5.95 -4.07 -1.47
CA LEU A 64 -5.67 -4.68 -0.17
C LEU A 64 -6.17 -3.81 0.98
N LEU A 65 -5.99 -2.49 0.90
CA LEU A 65 -6.46 -1.55 1.91
C LEU A 65 -7.98 -1.59 2.04
N MET A 66 -8.72 -1.66 0.94
CA MET A 66 -10.18 -1.83 0.98
C MET A 66 -10.58 -3.14 1.64
N ILE A 67 -9.92 -4.25 1.27
CA ILE A 67 -10.21 -5.57 1.85
C ILE A 67 -9.95 -5.56 3.36
N VAL A 68 -8.79 -5.04 3.78
CA VAL A 68 -8.42 -4.96 5.21
C VAL A 68 -9.33 -4.00 5.97
N ALA A 69 -9.72 -2.87 5.39
CA ALA A 69 -10.70 -1.96 5.99
C ALA A 69 -12.07 -2.63 6.18
N CYS A 70 -12.51 -3.42 5.20
CA CYS A 70 -13.75 -4.18 5.30
C CYS A 70 -13.69 -5.24 6.41
N ILE A 71 -12.60 -6.02 6.45
CA ILE A 71 -12.37 -7.04 7.50
C ILE A 71 -12.33 -6.38 8.89
N ASN A 72 -11.56 -5.31 9.07
CA ASN A 72 -11.49 -4.61 10.35
C ASN A 72 -12.84 -4.03 10.77
N THR A 73 -13.61 -3.48 9.81
CA THR A 73 -14.94 -2.94 10.08
C THR A 73 -15.89 -4.03 10.55
N LEU A 74 -15.93 -5.17 9.87
CA LEU A 74 -16.85 -6.26 10.19
C LEU A 74 -16.48 -7.01 11.47
N PHE A 75 -15.20 -7.32 11.67
CA PHE A 75 -14.75 -8.23 12.73
C PHE A 75 -14.21 -7.52 13.98
N ILE A 76 -13.56 -6.37 13.84
CA ILE A 76 -12.91 -5.67 14.97
C ILE A 76 -13.78 -4.52 15.47
N TRP A 77 -14.34 -3.73 14.55
CA TRP A 77 -15.10 -2.52 14.86
C TRP A 77 -16.61 -2.73 14.87
N GLN A 78 -17.08 -3.98 14.86
CA GLN A 78 -18.49 -4.36 15.02
C GLN A 78 -19.43 -3.63 14.05
N GLY A 79 -18.98 -3.40 12.82
CA GLY A 79 -19.75 -2.70 11.78
C GLY A 79 -19.61 -1.18 11.79
N ASN A 80 -18.74 -0.59 12.62
CA ASN A 80 -18.53 0.86 12.62
C ASN A 80 -17.73 1.32 11.39
N PHE A 81 -18.46 1.75 10.37
CA PHE A 81 -17.91 2.21 9.09
C PHE A 81 -17.03 3.45 9.19
N TYR A 82 -17.18 4.29 10.22
CA TYR A 82 -16.35 5.50 10.36
C TYR A 82 -14.87 5.16 10.53
N PHE A 83 -14.56 4.10 11.28
CA PHE A 83 -13.18 3.63 11.43
C PHE A 83 -12.64 3.00 10.15
N GLY A 84 -13.48 2.30 9.37
CA GLY A 84 -13.14 1.79 8.03
C GLY A 84 -12.77 2.90 7.05
N ILE A 85 -13.62 3.93 6.97
CA ILE A 85 -13.37 5.12 6.12
C ILE A 85 -12.12 5.85 6.61
N GLY A 86 -11.95 5.99 7.93
CA GLY A 86 -10.75 6.57 8.54
C GLY A 86 -9.48 5.83 8.15
N LEU A 87 -9.51 4.49 8.14
CA LEU A 87 -8.37 3.67 7.74
C LEU A 87 -7.99 3.90 6.27
N ILE A 88 -8.98 3.98 5.39
CA ILE A 88 -8.76 4.23 3.96
C ILE A 88 -8.16 5.63 3.76
N ALA A 89 -8.76 6.65 4.39
CA ALA A 89 -8.28 8.03 4.32
C ALA A 89 -6.85 8.16 4.86
N PHE A 90 -6.55 7.51 5.98
CA PHE A 90 -5.21 7.50 6.56
C PHE A 90 -4.20 6.75 5.68
N GLY A 91 -4.59 5.64 5.05
CA GLY A 91 -3.73 4.93 4.10
C GLY A 91 -3.40 5.76 2.85
N ILE A 92 -4.37 6.49 2.32
CA ILE A 92 -4.16 7.46 1.21
C ILE A 92 -3.19 8.55 1.65
N PHE A 93 -3.46 9.18 2.80
CA PHE A 93 -2.65 10.25 3.35
C PHE A 93 -1.20 9.79 3.56
N HIS A 94 -1.01 8.60 4.14
CA HIS A 94 0.32 8.05 4.40
C HIS A 94 1.15 7.89 3.12
N ILE A 95 0.55 7.46 2.01
CA ILE A 95 1.26 7.36 0.74
C ILE A 95 1.55 8.74 0.14
N LEU A 96 0.56 9.64 0.11
CA LEU A 96 0.72 10.99 -0.42
C LEU A 96 1.82 11.74 0.34
N PHE A 97 1.79 11.68 1.68
CA PHE A 97 2.79 12.26 2.54
C PHE A 97 4.17 11.71 2.20
N LYS A 98 4.34 10.39 2.19
CA LYS A 98 5.63 9.74 1.86
C LYS A 98 6.14 10.13 0.48
N PHE A 99 5.25 10.34 -0.50
CA PHE A 99 5.62 10.76 -1.84
C PHE A 99 6.11 12.22 -1.88
N VAL A 100 5.43 13.12 -1.17
CA VAL A 100 5.84 14.52 -1.01
C VAL A 100 7.18 14.61 -0.28
N THR A 101 7.33 13.94 0.87
CA THR A 101 8.57 13.98 1.65
C THR A 101 9.75 13.40 0.88
N LYS A 102 9.55 12.32 0.11
CA LYS A 102 10.62 11.76 -0.74
C LYS A 102 11.03 12.69 -1.86
N LYS A 103 10.10 13.42 -2.48
CA LYS A 103 10.43 14.44 -3.49
C LYS A 103 11.24 15.58 -2.88
N GLU A 104 10.85 16.01 -1.69
CA GLU A 104 11.53 17.10 -0.98
C GLU A 104 12.94 16.70 -0.51
N GLN A 105 13.12 15.47 -0.03
CA GLN A 105 14.43 14.89 0.30
C GLN A 105 15.33 14.78 -0.95
N LEU A 106 14.78 14.32 -2.08
CA LEU A 106 15.50 14.30 -3.36
C LEU A 106 15.92 15.70 -3.84
N LYS A 107 15.11 16.73 -3.57
CA LYS A 107 15.40 18.12 -3.91
C LYS A 107 16.42 18.77 -2.95
N LYS A 108 16.55 18.28 -1.71
CA LYS A 108 17.56 18.75 -0.75
C LYS A 108 18.95 18.15 -1.00
N ILE A 109 19.02 16.99 -1.65
CA ILE A 109 20.26 16.26 -1.92
C ILE A 109 20.86 16.64 -3.30
N LEU A 110 20.05 17.20 -4.21
CA LEU A 110 20.44 17.61 -5.57
C LEU A 110 20.62 19.12 -5.64
#